data_AF-A0A2I0P2D3-F1
#
_entry.id   AF-A0A2I0P2D3-F1
#
_cell.length_a   1.000
_cell.length_b   1.000
_cell.length_c   1.000
_cell.angle_alpha   90.00
_cell.angle_beta   90.00
_cell.angle_gamma   90.00
#
_symmetry.space_group_name_H-M   'P 1'
#
loop_
_entity.id
_entity.type
_entity.pdbx_description
1 polymer ?
#
loop_
_entity_poly.entity_id
_entity_poly.type
_entity_poly.pdbx_seq_one_letter_code
_entity_poly.pdbx_strand_id
1 'polypeptide(L)'
;MFSLGMYLNWFQNISILVMMILLYNYIPDRIFIRRGFYFSFLVGAIFSFAVIISILIQWTETSRSNIGFNAILIPLAGMTGGFISAGIITGILLIYLLIFEGGVVQNSEIIVLISTAVIGVGFYYLRERKVLKISPGWLLLLVSIGVALVTFTILTISSPPQVPTGLSIQEPGFQVGIIIAVGMFLLGSIILSIDQKKDSAYELIAYKEHLEALVQERTTDLEQMSALHQATIESTTDGIVVVDFAGNVR
;
A
#
# COMPACT_ATOMS: atom_id res chain seq x y z
N MET A 1 15.23 -25.89 -23.02
CA MET A 1 13.84 -26.36 -22.81
C MET A 1 13.45 -25.99 -21.40
N PHE A 2 12.40 -25.19 -21.21
CA PHE A 2 11.86 -24.93 -19.87
C PHE A 2 11.22 -26.20 -19.32
N SER A 3 11.58 -26.60 -18.10
CA SER A 3 10.99 -27.78 -17.45
C SER A 3 9.54 -27.48 -17.05
N LEU A 4 8.67 -28.49 -17.05
CA LEU A 4 7.29 -28.37 -16.55
C LEU A 4 7.27 -27.83 -15.09
N GLY A 5 8.28 -28.18 -14.30
CA GLY A 5 8.45 -27.70 -12.93
C GLY A 5 8.63 -26.19 -12.83
N MET A 6 9.35 -25.58 -13.79
CA MET A 6 9.53 -24.12 -13.79
C MET A 6 8.20 -23.38 -13.97
N TYR A 7 7.33 -23.85 -14.88
CA TYR A 7 6.01 -23.25 -15.07
C TYR A 7 5.11 -23.38 -13.83
N LEU A 8 5.17 -24.54 -13.15
CA LEU A 8 4.42 -24.77 -11.92
C LEU A 8 4.85 -23.81 -10.81
N ASN A 9 6.16 -23.66 -10.60
CA ASN A 9 6.71 -22.74 -9.61
C ASN A 9 6.28 -21.29 -9.91
N TRP A 10 6.43 -20.85 -11.17
CA TRP A 10 5.97 -19.53 -11.60
C TRP A 10 4.48 -19.31 -11.33
N PHE A 11 3.64 -20.28 -11.67
CA PHE A 11 2.20 -20.20 -11.44
C PHE A 11 1.85 -20.11 -9.95
N GLN A 12 2.52 -20.87 -9.10
CA GLN A 12 2.34 -20.81 -7.64
C GLN A 12 2.70 -19.42 -7.10
N ASN A 13 3.81 -18.84 -7.52
CA ASN A 13 4.22 -17.50 -7.08
C ASN A 13 3.25 -16.42 -7.51
N ILE A 14 2.81 -16.46 -8.76
CA ILE A 14 1.79 -15.53 -9.26
C ILE A 14 0.49 -15.70 -8.48
N SER A 15 0.11 -16.94 -8.13
CA SER A 15 -1.09 -17.21 -7.34
C SER A 15 -1.01 -16.61 -5.92
N ILE A 16 0.14 -16.75 -5.24
CA ILE A 16 0.38 -16.11 -3.93
C ILE A 16 0.28 -14.60 -4.05
N LEU A 17 0.88 -14.03 -5.10
CA LEU A 17 0.90 -12.60 -5.38
C LEU A 17 -0.53 -12.08 -5.61
N VAL A 18 -1.32 -12.75 -6.44
CA VAL A 18 -2.73 -12.43 -6.71
C VAL A 18 -3.57 -12.56 -5.44
N MET A 19 -3.41 -13.64 -4.68
CA MET A 19 -4.12 -13.84 -3.41
C MET A 19 -3.81 -12.71 -2.42
N MET A 20 -2.54 -12.29 -2.32
CA MET A 20 -2.13 -11.18 -1.46
C MET A 20 -2.79 -9.86 -1.88
N ILE A 21 -2.85 -9.58 -3.18
CA ILE A 21 -3.55 -8.40 -3.72
C ILE A 21 -5.04 -8.44 -3.36
N LEU A 22 -5.69 -9.59 -3.51
CA LEU A 22 -7.12 -9.75 -3.18
C LEU A 22 -7.38 -9.54 -1.69
N LEU A 23 -6.55 -10.13 -0.82
CA LEU A 23 -6.63 -9.95 0.63
C LEU A 23 -6.41 -8.50 1.03
N TYR A 24 -5.44 -7.82 0.43
CA TYR A 24 -5.19 -6.40 0.66
C TYR A 24 -6.37 -5.53 0.21
N ASN A 25 -6.98 -5.84 -0.94
CA ASN A 25 -8.14 -5.10 -1.42
C ASN A 25 -9.36 -5.27 -0.50
N TYR A 26 -9.48 -6.43 0.16
CA TYR A 26 -10.56 -6.75 1.10
C TYR A 26 -10.46 -6.02 2.44
N ILE A 27 -9.39 -5.24 2.69
CA ILE A 27 -9.30 -4.42 3.91
C ILE A 27 -10.48 -3.44 3.95
N PRO A 28 -11.34 -3.51 4.99
CA PRO A 28 -12.50 -2.65 5.09
C PRO A 28 -12.14 -1.17 5.06
N ASP A 29 -12.88 -0.42 4.26
CA ASP A 29 -12.75 1.03 4.06
C ASP A 29 -12.70 1.82 5.38
N ARG A 30 -13.53 1.45 6.36
CA ARG A 30 -13.54 2.05 7.71
C ARG A 30 -12.18 1.99 8.42
N ILE A 31 -11.40 0.92 8.19
CA ILE A 31 -10.07 0.71 8.80
C ILE A 31 -9.01 1.48 8.01
N PHE A 32 -9.17 1.54 6.69
CA PHE A 32 -8.25 2.24 5.79
C PHE A 32 -8.20 3.75 6.08
N ILE A 33 -9.35 4.41 6.28
CA ILE A 33 -9.44 5.86 6.53
C ILE A 33 -8.59 6.29 7.73
N ARG A 34 -8.57 5.49 8.80
CA ARG A 34 -7.92 5.87 10.05
C ARG A 34 -6.42 5.59 10.10
N ARG A 35 -5.80 5.04 9.03
CA ARG A 35 -4.37 4.65 8.88
C ARG A 35 -3.59 4.47 10.18
N GLY A 36 -4.21 3.78 11.14
CA GLY A 36 -3.76 3.76 12.53
C GLY A 36 -3.12 2.43 12.89
N PHE A 37 -3.09 2.15 14.19
CA PHE A 37 -2.59 0.89 14.73
C PHE A 37 -3.28 -0.34 14.10
N TYR A 38 -4.62 -0.33 14.02
CA TYR A 38 -5.39 -1.45 13.48
C TYR A 38 -5.14 -1.73 12.00
N PHE A 39 -4.96 -0.68 11.19
CA PHE A 39 -4.62 -0.83 9.78
C PHE A 39 -3.24 -1.51 9.64
N SER A 40 -2.26 -0.99 10.37
CA SER A 40 -0.89 -1.51 10.39
C SER A 40 -0.83 -2.98 10.82
N PHE A 41 -1.60 -3.36 11.85
CA PHE A 41 -1.71 -4.74 12.32
C PHE A 41 -2.35 -5.65 11.27
N LEU A 42 -3.43 -5.22 10.62
CA LEU A 42 -4.15 -6.02 9.62
C LEU A 42 -3.29 -6.24 8.37
N VAL A 43 -2.61 -5.20 7.89
CA VAL A 43 -1.61 -5.33 6.82
C VAL A 43 -0.52 -6.31 7.22
N GLY A 44 0.03 -6.17 8.43
CA GLY A 44 1.02 -7.11 8.98
C GLY A 44 0.52 -8.55 8.97
N ALA A 45 -0.73 -8.80 9.37
CA ALA A 45 -1.34 -10.12 9.37
C ALA A 45 -1.50 -10.71 7.96
N ILE A 46 -1.95 -9.92 6.97
CA ILE A 46 -2.08 -10.36 5.56
C ILE A 46 -0.72 -10.75 4.98
N PHE A 47 0.28 -9.89 5.16
CA PHE A 47 1.63 -10.18 4.67
C PHE A 47 2.30 -11.33 5.43
N SER A 48 2.02 -11.49 6.73
CA SER A 48 2.49 -12.64 7.51
C SER A 48 1.92 -13.94 6.97
N PHE A 49 0.64 -13.95 6.59
CA PHE A 49 0.02 -15.10 5.93
C PHE A 49 0.69 -15.43 4.60
N ALA A 50 0.96 -14.41 3.78
CA ALA A 50 1.69 -14.58 2.51
C ALA A 50 3.11 -15.14 2.73
N VAL A 51 3.81 -14.67 3.76
CA VAL A 51 5.12 -15.17 4.16
C VAL A 51 5.05 -16.64 4.59
N ILE A 52 4.10 -17.01 5.46
CA ILE A 52 3.94 -18.40 5.91
C ILE A 52 3.70 -19.32 4.71
N ILE A 53 2.84 -18.91 3.77
CA ILE A 53 2.61 -19.68 2.53
C ILE A 53 3.88 -19.75 1.67
N SER A 54 4.60 -18.65 1.54
CA SER A 54 5.86 -18.61 0.79
C SER A 54 6.93 -19.53 1.40
N ILE A 55 6.95 -19.69 2.72
CA ILE A 55 7.85 -20.64 3.39
C ILE A 55 7.48 -22.08 3.07
N LEU A 56 6.18 -22.38 3.00
CA LEU A 56 5.69 -23.73 2.67
C LEU A 56 5.96 -24.09 1.20
N ILE A 57 5.98 -23.10 0.32
CA ILE A 57 6.26 -23.24 -1.11
C ILE A 57 7.74 -22.91 -1.35
N GLN A 58 8.64 -23.78 -0.92
CA GLN A 58 10.08 -23.58 -1.09
C GLN A 58 10.45 -23.57 -2.59
N TRP A 59 11.14 -22.51 -3.02
CA TRP A 59 11.77 -22.41 -4.34
C TRP A 59 12.97 -23.34 -4.44
N THR A 60 12.72 -24.58 -4.85
CA THR A 60 13.74 -25.61 -5.01
C THR A 60 14.81 -25.29 -6.07
N GLU A 61 14.60 -24.31 -6.95
CA GLU A 61 15.50 -23.96 -8.05
C GLU A 61 16.60 -22.95 -7.68
N THR A 62 16.53 -22.31 -6.51
CA THR A 62 17.56 -21.36 -6.07
C THR A 62 18.29 -21.89 -4.84
N SER A 63 19.62 -21.82 -4.85
CA SER A 63 20.48 -22.26 -3.73
C SER A 63 20.23 -21.49 -2.43
N ARG A 64 19.44 -20.40 -2.47
CA ARG A 64 18.95 -19.63 -1.32
C ARG A 64 17.47 -19.27 -1.46
N SER A 65 16.63 -20.30 -1.59
CA SER A 65 15.16 -20.23 -1.69
C SER A 65 14.50 -19.24 -0.73
N ASN A 66 14.95 -19.19 0.52
CA ASN A 66 14.23 -18.51 1.59
C ASN A 66 14.36 -16.97 1.56
N ILE A 67 15.36 -16.43 0.84
CA ILE A 67 15.64 -14.99 0.82
C ILE A 67 14.79 -14.26 -0.22
N GLY A 68 14.49 -14.89 -1.37
CA GLY A 68 13.95 -14.21 -2.54
C GLY A 68 12.63 -13.46 -2.30
N PHE A 69 11.55 -14.19 -2.03
CA PHE A 69 10.22 -13.57 -1.90
C PHE A 69 10.06 -12.82 -0.58
N ASN A 70 10.67 -13.30 0.50
CA ASN A 70 10.60 -12.66 1.81
C ASN A 70 11.29 -11.29 1.82
N ALA A 71 12.40 -11.13 1.08
CA ALA A 71 13.06 -9.83 0.90
C ALA A 71 12.20 -8.81 0.13
N ILE A 72 11.16 -9.25 -0.60
CA ILE A 72 10.18 -8.37 -1.25
C ILE A 72 9.04 -8.02 -0.29
N LEU A 73 8.50 -9.03 0.40
CA LEU A 73 7.31 -8.85 1.25
C LEU A 73 7.57 -7.96 2.47
N ILE A 74 8.72 -8.11 3.14
CA ILE A 74 9.05 -7.35 4.35
C ILE A 74 9.08 -5.83 4.10
N PRO A 75 9.88 -5.31 3.15
CA PRO A 75 9.94 -3.88 2.93
C PRO A 75 8.63 -3.33 2.36
N LEU A 76 7.87 -4.11 1.58
CA LEU A 76 6.52 -3.72 1.14
C LEU A 76 5.57 -3.57 2.32
N ALA A 77 5.58 -4.53 3.23
CA ALA A 77 4.74 -4.48 4.42
C ALA A 77 5.12 -3.32 5.35
N GLY A 78 6.41 -3.00 5.46
CA GLY A 78 6.89 -1.80 6.14
C GLY A 78 6.47 -0.51 5.45
N MET A 79 6.57 -0.44 4.13
CA MET A 79 6.19 0.72 3.32
C MET A 79 4.67 1.00 3.37
N THR A 80 3.87 -0.05 3.54
CA THR A 80 2.40 0.03 3.51
C THR A 80 1.81 0.19 4.91
N GLY A 81 2.20 -0.67 5.85
CA GLY A 81 1.68 -0.73 7.21
C GLY A 81 2.65 -0.23 8.30
N GLY A 82 3.75 0.42 7.95
CA GLY A 82 4.68 1.04 8.88
C GLY A 82 5.45 0.05 9.77
N PHE A 83 5.92 0.55 10.92
CA PHE A 83 6.81 -0.19 11.81
C PHE A 83 6.18 -1.45 12.41
N ILE A 84 4.87 -1.41 12.70
CA ILE A 84 4.15 -2.53 13.32
C ILE A 84 4.07 -3.69 12.34
N SER A 85 3.64 -3.42 11.11
CA SER A 85 3.52 -4.41 10.05
C SER A 85 4.87 -5.09 9.76
N ALA A 86 5.92 -4.28 9.56
CA ALA A 86 7.28 -4.78 9.37
C ALA A 86 7.77 -5.61 10.56
N GLY A 87 7.52 -5.16 11.78
CA GLY A 87 7.92 -5.85 13.01
C GLY A 87 7.26 -7.23 13.15
N ILE A 88 5.97 -7.34 12.86
CA ILE A 88 5.24 -8.62 12.92
C ILE A 88 5.86 -9.64 11.95
N ILE A 89 6.05 -9.25 10.69
CA ILE A 89 6.54 -10.16 9.66
C ILE A 89 7.99 -10.55 9.90
N THR A 90 8.83 -9.56 10.24
CA THR A 90 10.24 -9.80 10.58
C THR A 90 10.34 -10.72 11.80
N GLY A 91 9.51 -10.50 12.82
CA GLY A 91 9.45 -11.35 14.01
C GLY A 91 9.09 -12.80 13.68
N ILE A 92 8.05 -13.01 12.86
CA ILE A 92 7.64 -14.36 12.43
C ILE A 92 8.75 -15.05 11.65
N LEU A 93 9.40 -14.34 10.71
CA LEU A 93 10.50 -14.89 9.93
C LEU A 93 11.72 -15.24 10.79
N LEU A 94 12.09 -14.37 11.74
CA LEU A 94 13.20 -14.64 12.65
C LEU A 94 12.90 -15.84 13.55
N ILE A 95 11.67 -15.94 14.08
CA ILE A 95 11.25 -17.09 14.88
C ILE A 95 11.30 -18.38 14.05
N TYR A 96 10.80 -18.34 12.82
CA TYR A 96 10.87 -19.48 11.90
C TYR A 96 12.32 -19.91 11.65
N LEU A 97 13.19 -18.96 11.31
CA LEU A 97 14.61 -19.19 11.01
C LEU A 97 15.34 -19.81 12.22
N LEU A 98 15.08 -19.31 13.43
CA LEU A 98 15.68 -19.80 14.67
C LEU A 98 15.23 -21.23 15.02
N ILE A 99 13.95 -21.56 14.80
CA ILE A 99 13.39 -22.86 15.17
C ILE A 99 13.74 -23.94 14.16
N PHE A 100 13.58 -23.66 12.86
CA PHE A 100 13.62 -24.69 11.81
C PHE A 100 14.99 -24.89 11.18
N GLU A 101 15.84 -23.86 11.11
CA GLU A 101 17.18 -23.99 10.52
C GLU A 101 18.28 -24.35 11.53
N GLY A 102 17.90 -24.72 12.76
CA GLY A 102 18.78 -25.40 13.71
C GLY A 102 19.95 -24.57 14.23
N GLY A 103 19.82 -23.23 14.24
CA GLY A 103 20.81 -22.33 14.85
C GLY A 103 22.07 -22.05 14.03
N VAL A 104 22.33 -22.80 12.94
CA VAL A 104 23.31 -22.40 11.90
C VAL A 104 22.64 -21.42 10.94
N VAL A 105 21.97 -20.43 11.51
CA VAL A 105 21.39 -19.36 10.73
C VAL A 105 22.56 -18.59 10.12
N GLN A 106 22.59 -18.49 8.78
CA GLN A 106 23.57 -17.62 8.14
C GLN A 106 23.26 -16.19 8.59
N ASN A 107 24.14 -15.60 9.40
CA ASN A 107 24.00 -14.24 9.94
C ASN A 107 23.57 -13.22 8.86
N SER A 108 23.95 -13.46 7.61
CA SER A 108 23.54 -12.68 6.46
C SER A 108 22.03 -12.57 6.26
N GLU A 109 21.27 -13.65 6.48
CA GLU A 109 19.82 -13.63 6.27
C GLU A 109 19.13 -12.75 7.30
N ILE A 110 19.49 -12.90 8.58
CA ILE A 110 19.00 -12.02 9.65
C ILE A 110 19.31 -10.56 9.33
N ILE A 111 20.53 -10.27 8.87
CA ILE A 111 20.93 -8.90 8.51
C ILE A 111 20.11 -8.37 7.33
N VAL A 112 19.85 -9.19 6.31
CA VAL A 112 18.97 -8.81 5.18
C VAL A 112 17.54 -8.55 5.66
N LEU A 113 16.95 -9.43 6.46
CA LEU A 113 15.59 -9.27 6.98
C LEU A 113 15.44 -7.96 7.76
N ILE A 114 16.36 -7.70 8.68
CA ILE A 114 16.34 -6.48 9.50
C ILE A 114 16.58 -5.24 8.62
N SER A 115 17.57 -5.28 7.72
CA SER A 115 17.91 -4.13 6.88
C SER A 115 16.78 -3.76 5.94
N THR A 116 16.13 -4.74 5.32
CA THR A 116 14.99 -4.51 4.42
C THR A 116 13.77 -4.01 5.19
N ALA A 117 13.51 -4.51 6.40
CA ALA A 117 12.47 -3.98 7.29
C ALA A 117 12.73 -2.50 7.62
N VAL A 118 13.96 -2.15 7.99
CA VAL A 118 14.34 -0.76 8.30
C VAL A 118 14.17 0.15 7.09
N ILE A 119 14.56 -0.29 5.89
CA ILE A 119 14.38 0.48 4.65
C ILE A 119 12.89 0.72 4.37
N GLY A 120 12.06 -0.33 4.46
CA GLY A 120 10.61 -0.21 4.24
C GLY A 120 9.95 0.75 5.23
N VAL A 121 10.30 0.65 6.52
CA VAL A 121 9.77 1.53 7.58
C VAL A 121 10.26 2.96 7.44
N GLY A 122 11.55 3.16 7.18
CA GLY A 122 12.12 4.51 6.97
C GLY A 122 11.42 5.21 5.81
N PHE A 123 11.08 4.45 4.77
CA PHE A 123 10.38 4.96 3.63
C PHE A 123 8.90 5.26 3.87
N TYR A 124 8.21 4.44 4.68
CA TYR A 124 6.86 4.75 5.16
C TYR A 124 6.83 6.15 5.80
N TYR A 125 7.78 6.45 6.70
CA TYR A 125 7.86 7.75 7.36
C TYR A 125 8.23 8.89 6.40
N LEU A 126 9.12 8.65 5.42
CA LEU A 126 9.44 9.64 4.38
C LEU A 126 8.21 10.01 3.55
N ARG A 127 7.38 9.01 3.19
CA ARG A 127 6.14 9.19 2.46
C ARG A 127 5.10 9.95 3.29
N GLU A 128 4.89 9.55 4.54
CA GLU A 128 3.90 10.15 5.44
C GLU A 128 4.20 11.63 5.72
N ARG A 129 5.47 11.97 5.96
CA ARG A 129 5.88 13.35 6.25
C ARG A 129 5.93 14.26 5.01
N LYS A 130 5.67 13.74 3.81
CA LYS A 130 5.76 14.47 2.52
C LYS A 130 7.08 15.25 2.36
N VAL A 131 8.18 14.75 2.95
CA VAL A 131 9.49 15.45 2.93
C VAL A 131 10.02 15.54 1.51
N LEU A 132 9.76 14.50 0.71
CA LEU A 132 10.18 14.41 -0.68
C LEU A 132 9.00 14.75 -1.59
N LYS A 133 9.13 15.83 -2.37
CA LYS A 133 8.18 16.19 -3.45
C LYS A 133 8.42 15.33 -4.71
N ILE A 134 8.56 14.02 -4.52
CA ILE A 134 8.82 13.06 -5.60
C ILE A 134 7.51 12.31 -5.88
N SER A 135 7.24 12.00 -7.15
CA SER A 135 6.06 11.20 -7.49
C SER A 135 6.13 9.82 -6.81
N PRO A 136 5.00 9.25 -6.35
CA PRO A 136 4.99 7.96 -5.66
C PRO A 136 5.62 6.80 -6.46
N GLY A 137 5.53 6.81 -7.79
CA GLY A 137 6.14 5.77 -8.65
C GLY A 137 7.67 5.82 -8.66
N TRP A 138 8.25 7.02 -8.81
CA TRP A 138 9.70 7.22 -8.71
C TRP A 138 10.24 6.84 -7.32
N LEU A 139 9.48 7.23 -6.30
CA LEU A 139 9.76 6.91 -4.91
C LEU A 139 9.83 5.38 -4.73
N LEU A 140 8.84 4.63 -5.23
CA LEU A 140 8.81 3.16 -5.20
C LEU A 140 9.99 2.52 -5.94
N LEU A 141 10.33 3.05 -7.11
CA LEU A 141 11.46 2.57 -7.91
C LEU A 141 12.78 2.72 -7.13
N LEU A 142 13.00 3.86 -6.47
CA LEU A 142 14.20 4.10 -5.66
C LEU A 142 14.31 3.10 -4.50
N VAL A 143 13.21 2.77 -3.83
CA VAL A 143 13.22 1.75 -2.76
C VAL A 143 13.50 0.38 -3.31
N SER A 144 12.88 0.03 -4.43
CA SER A 144 13.07 -1.29 -5.05
C SER A 144 14.54 -1.50 -5.42
N ILE A 145 15.19 -0.48 -5.98
CA ILE A 145 16.64 -0.48 -6.25
C ILE A 145 17.45 -0.52 -4.95
N GLY A 146 17.09 0.30 -3.95
CA GLY A 146 17.80 0.36 -2.67
C GLY A 146 17.78 -0.98 -1.92
N VAL A 147 16.62 -1.63 -1.83
CA VAL A 147 16.45 -2.96 -1.23
C VAL A 147 17.26 -4.01 -2.00
N ALA A 148 17.22 -3.98 -3.33
CA ALA A 148 17.97 -4.90 -4.16
C ALA A 148 19.50 -4.73 -3.98
N LEU A 149 20.00 -3.49 -3.95
CA LEU A 149 21.42 -3.20 -3.73
C LEU A 149 21.87 -3.61 -2.32
N VAL A 150 21.08 -3.33 -1.29
CA VAL A 150 21.40 -3.74 0.09
C VAL A 150 21.41 -5.25 0.22
N THR A 151 20.42 -5.94 -0.36
CA THR A 151 20.39 -7.40 -0.34
C THR A 151 21.57 -7.98 -1.12
N PHE A 152 21.86 -7.46 -2.31
CA PHE A 152 23.01 -7.87 -3.13
C PHE A 152 24.33 -7.71 -2.38
N THR A 153 24.57 -6.55 -1.77
CA THR A 153 25.82 -6.28 -1.04
C THR A 153 25.99 -7.20 0.17
N ILE A 154 24.93 -7.41 0.97
CA ILE A 154 24.99 -8.32 2.13
C ILE A 154 25.26 -9.76 1.68
N LEU A 155 24.59 -10.23 0.62
CA LEU A 155 24.79 -11.59 0.10
C LEU A 155 26.19 -11.79 -0.47
N THR A 156 26.73 -10.81 -1.17
CA THR A 156 28.08 -10.88 -1.74
C THR A 156 29.16 -10.88 -0.66
N ILE A 157 29.02 -10.03 0.37
CA ILE A 157 29.99 -9.96 1.48
C ILE A 157 29.96 -11.22 2.34
N SER A 158 28.77 -11.80 2.54
CA SER A 158 28.59 -12.92 3.47
C SER A 158 28.76 -14.30 2.85
N SER A 159 28.87 -14.38 1.52
CA SER A 159 29.09 -15.65 0.85
C SER A 159 30.55 -16.06 0.96
N PRO A 160 30.87 -17.26 1.47
CA PRO A 160 32.25 -17.75 1.46
C PRO A 160 32.76 -17.78 0.02
N PRO A 161 34.04 -17.43 -0.23
CA PRO A 161 34.61 -17.48 -1.57
C PRO A 161 34.45 -18.90 -2.11
N GLN A 162 33.58 -19.08 -3.10
CA GLN A 162 33.45 -20.37 -3.77
C GLN A 162 34.75 -20.60 -4.52
N VAL A 163 35.46 -21.67 -4.19
CA VAL A 163 36.63 -22.10 -4.95
C VAL A 163 36.16 -22.29 -6.40
N PRO A 164 36.77 -21.63 -7.39
CA PRO A 164 36.30 -21.65 -8.76
C PRO A 164 36.52 -23.03 -9.37
N THR A 165 35.61 -23.96 -9.10
CA THR A 165 35.54 -25.27 -9.76
C THR A 165 34.85 -25.10 -11.11
N GLY A 166 35.58 -24.51 -12.07
CA GLY A 166 35.18 -24.43 -13.48
C GLY A 166 34.11 -23.39 -13.81
N LEU A 167 34.00 -23.11 -15.12
CA LEU A 167 33.20 -22.15 -15.91
C LEU A 167 31.77 -21.75 -15.48
N SER A 168 31.26 -22.16 -14.33
CA SER A 168 29.99 -21.66 -13.78
C SER A 168 30.18 -20.27 -13.16
N ILE A 169 30.28 -19.25 -14.02
CA ILE A 169 30.04 -17.85 -13.65
C ILE A 169 28.53 -17.70 -13.39
N GLN A 170 28.05 -18.23 -12.27
CA GLN A 170 26.77 -17.82 -11.72
C GLN A 170 27.10 -17.00 -10.49
N GLU A 171 26.94 -15.68 -10.59
CA GLU A 171 26.81 -14.81 -9.42
C GLU A 171 25.34 -14.87 -8.98
N PRO A 172 24.94 -15.79 -8.08
CA PRO A 172 23.54 -15.93 -7.68
C PRO A 172 22.97 -14.64 -7.07
N GLY A 173 23.83 -13.78 -6.50
CA GLY A 173 23.43 -12.52 -5.90
C GLY A 173 22.79 -11.54 -6.89
N PHE A 174 23.33 -11.42 -8.12
CA PHE A 174 22.84 -10.42 -9.08
C PHE A 174 21.43 -10.76 -9.60
N GLN A 175 21.20 -12.03 -9.91
CA GLN A 175 19.88 -12.51 -10.36
C GLN A 175 18.81 -12.31 -9.27
N VAL A 176 19.15 -12.63 -8.02
CA VAL A 176 18.25 -12.42 -6.86
C VAL A 176 17.95 -10.93 -6.69
N GLY A 177 18.95 -10.05 -6.80
CA GLY A 177 18.76 -8.60 -6.72
C GLY A 177 17.79 -8.07 -7.79
N ILE A 178 17.91 -8.52 -9.04
CA ILE A 178 16.98 -8.16 -10.12
C ILE A 178 15.56 -8.62 -9.80
N ILE A 179 15.39 -9.87 -9.37
CA ILE A 179 14.07 -10.43 -9.04
C ILE A 179 13.43 -9.63 -7.91
N ILE A 180 14.20 -9.26 -6.88
CA ILE A 180 13.72 -8.44 -5.77
C ILE A 180 13.30 -7.06 -6.28
N ALA A 181 14.13 -6.39 -7.08
CA ALA A 181 13.81 -5.06 -7.61
C ALA A 181 12.53 -5.08 -8.47
N VAL A 182 12.43 -6.02 -9.41
CA VAL A 182 11.27 -6.13 -10.31
C VAL A 182 10.03 -6.55 -9.55
N GLY A 183 10.13 -7.56 -8.68
CA GLY A 183 9.02 -8.05 -7.88
C GLY A 183 8.48 -7.00 -6.93
N MET A 184 9.37 -6.28 -6.24
CA MET A 184 9.00 -5.17 -5.35
C MET A 184 8.35 -4.02 -6.11
N PHE A 185 8.89 -3.65 -7.27
CA PHE A 185 8.32 -2.59 -8.10
C PHE A 185 6.92 -2.96 -8.61
N LEU A 186 6.73 -4.19 -9.12
CA LEU A 186 5.43 -4.64 -9.61
C LEU A 186 4.39 -4.71 -8.49
N LEU A 187 4.71 -5.39 -7.40
CA LEU A 187 3.81 -5.53 -6.25
C LEU A 187 3.48 -4.18 -5.62
N GLY A 188 4.52 -3.37 -5.40
CA GLY A 188 4.35 -2.02 -4.85
C GLY A 188 3.51 -1.13 -5.75
N SER A 189 3.63 -1.26 -7.09
CA SER A 189 2.84 -0.47 -8.04
C SER A 189 1.36 -0.85 -7.98
N ILE A 190 1.06 -2.14 -7.83
CA ILE A 190 -0.32 -2.60 -7.68
C ILE A 190 -0.92 -2.09 -6.37
N ILE A 191 -0.20 -2.23 -5.26
CA ILE A 191 -0.66 -1.73 -3.95
C ILE A 191 -0.86 -0.20 -4.00
N LEU A 192 0.10 0.53 -4.58
CA LEU A 192 0.00 1.96 -4.76
C LEU A 192 -1.21 2.36 -5.62
N SER A 193 -1.51 1.60 -6.67
CA SER A 193 -2.70 1.84 -7.51
C SER A 193 -3.99 1.60 -6.73
N ILE A 194 -4.04 0.58 -5.88
CA ILE A 194 -5.19 0.32 -5.00
C ILE A 194 -5.36 1.47 -4.01
N ASP A 195 -4.28 1.89 -3.34
CA ASP A 195 -4.29 3.01 -2.40
C ASP A 195 -4.79 4.30 -3.07
N GLN A 196 -4.27 4.64 -4.26
CA GLN A 196 -4.69 5.81 -5.03
C GLN A 196 -6.17 5.75 -5.43
N LYS A 197 -6.66 4.58 -5.85
CA LYS A 197 -8.08 4.39 -6.19
C LYS A 197 -8.97 4.59 -4.97
N LYS A 198 -8.58 4.05 -3.80
CA LYS A 198 -9.32 4.22 -2.55
C LYS A 198 -9.31 5.68 -2.11
N ASP A 199 -8.14 6.33 -2.09
CA ASP A 199 -8.01 7.75 -1.74
C ASP A 199 -8.87 8.64 -2.66
N SER A 200 -8.85 8.40 -3.98
CA SER A 200 -9.67 9.15 -4.95
C SER A 200 -11.17 8.94 -4.75
N ALA A 201 -11.60 7.72 -4.39
CA ALA A 201 -13.00 7.44 -4.10
C ALA A 201 -13.48 8.19 -2.86
N TYR A 202 -12.64 8.30 -1.82
CA TYR A 202 -12.97 9.09 -0.64
C TYR A 202 -13.06 10.58 -0.93
N GLU A 203 -12.13 11.14 -1.71
CA GLU A 203 -12.19 12.53 -2.13
C GLU A 203 -13.48 12.83 -2.90
N LEU A 204 -13.91 11.91 -3.76
CA LEU A 204 -15.17 12.05 -4.51
C LEU A 204 -16.40 12.04 -3.59
N ILE A 205 -16.43 11.15 -2.59
CA ILE A 205 -17.53 11.09 -1.61
C ILE A 205 -17.58 12.37 -0.79
N ALA A 206 -16.44 12.83 -0.25
CA ALA A 206 -16.36 14.05 0.53
C ALA A 206 -16.77 15.29 -0.29
N TYR A 207 -16.40 15.33 -1.56
CA TYR A 207 -16.80 16.40 -2.48
C TYR A 207 -18.30 16.38 -2.76
N LYS A 208 -18.89 15.18 -2.95
CA LYS A 208 -20.34 15.02 -3.11
C LYS A 208 -21.12 15.51 -1.89
N GLU A 209 -20.70 15.10 -0.69
CA GLU A 209 -21.33 15.53 0.57
C GLU A 209 -21.23 17.05 0.75
N HIS A 210 -20.09 17.65 0.41
CA HIS A 210 -19.91 19.09 0.46
C HIS A 210 -20.84 19.83 -0.52
N LEU A 211 -20.99 19.33 -1.74
CA LEU A 211 -21.93 19.90 -2.72
C LEU A 211 -23.38 19.76 -2.28
N GLU A 212 -23.77 18.62 -1.71
CA GLU A 212 -25.12 18.41 -1.19
C GLU A 212 -25.43 19.39 -0.04
N ALA A 213 -24.47 19.62 0.85
CA ALA A 213 -24.60 20.62 1.92
C ALA A 213 -24.79 22.04 1.37
N LEU A 214 -24.01 22.43 0.34
CA LEU A 214 -24.14 23.74 -0.30
C LEU A 214 -25.48 23.91 -1.03
N VAL A 215 -25.96 22.86 -1.71
CA VAL A 215 -27.28 22.89 -2.37
C VAL A 215 -28.39 23.04 -1.34
N GLN A 216 -28.30 22.33 -0.21
CA GLN A 216 -29.26 22.45 0.87
C GLN A 216 -29.27 23.87 1.46
N GLU A 217 -28.10 24.46 1.74
CA GLU A 217 -27.96 25.85 2.21
C GLU A 217 -28.61 26.83 1.24
N ARG A 218 -28.30 26.73 -0.06
CA ARG A 218 -28.89 27.59 -1.10
C ARG A 218 -30.39 27.42 -1.24
N THR A 219 -30.89 26.20 -1.09
CA THR A 219 -32.33 25.93 -1.15
C THR A 219 -33.02 26.57 0.05
N THR A 220 -32.45 26.45 1.25
CA THR A 220 -33.00 27.11 2.45
C THR A 220 -32.97 28.63 2.35
N ASP A 221 -31.90 29.21 1.79
CA ASP A 221 -31.82 30.66 1.55
C ASP A 221 -32.90 31.12 0.56
N LEU A 222 -33.09 30.39 -0.53
CA LEU A 222 -34.11 30.70 -1.54
C LEU A 222 -35.53 30.57 -0.98
N GLU A 223 -35.79 29.56 -0.16
CA GLU A 223 -37.07 29.40 0.54
C GLU A 223 -37.34 30.57 1.50
N GLN A 224 -36.32 31.00 2.26
CA GLN A 224 -36.42 32.16 3.15
C GLN A 224 -36.66 33.46 2.37
N MET A 225 -35.94 33.70 1.28
CA MET A 225 -36.14 34.87 0.42
C MET A 225 -37.53 34.85 -0.22
N SER A 226 -37.99 33.70 -0.70
CA SER A 226 -39.33 33.55 -1.27
C SER A 226 -40.41 33.82 -0.24
N ALA A 227 -40.26 33.31 0.99
CA ALA A 227 -41.19 33.57 2.09
C ALA A 227 -41.22 35.06 2.47
N LEU A 228 -40.05 35.73 2.49
CA LEU A 228 -39.95 37.16 2.77
C LEU A 228 -40.61 38.00 1.67
N HIS A 229 -40.41 37.64 0.39
CA HIS A 229 -41.07 38.30 -0.73
C HIS A 229 -42.60 38.14 -0.66
N GLN A 230 -43.08 36.94 -0.36
CA GLN A 230 -44.51 36.69 -0.19
C GLN A 230 -45.11 37.54 0.95
N ALA A 231 -44.45 37.57 2.11
CA ALA A 231 -44.88 38.41 3.24
C ALA A 231 -44.86 39.91 2.91
N THR A 232 -43.87 40.36 2.12
CA THR A 232 -43.79 41.76 1.66
C THR A 232 -44.96 42.09 0.73
N ILE A 233 -45.27 41.20 -0.23
CA ILE A 233 -46.40 41.36 -1.16
C ILE A 233 -47.72 41.45 -0.40
N GLU A 234 -47.96 40.52 0.54
CA GLU A 234 -49.16 40.51 1.38
C GLU A 234 -49.28 41.80 2.20
N SER A 235 -48.19 42.23 2.86
CA SER A 235 -48.17 43.48 3.62
C SER A 235 -48.42 44.72 2.75
N THR A 236 -47.91 44.78 1.52
CA THR A 236 -48.20 45.90 0.62
C THR A 236 -49.61 45.85 0.04
N THR A 237 -50.17 44.66 -0.17
CA THR A 237 -51.53 44.51 -0.70
C THR A 237 -52.57 45.07 0.27
N ASP A 238 -52.38 44.87 1.58
CA ASP A 238 -53.23 45.47 2.62
C ASP A 238 -53.13 47.02 2.70
N GLY A 239 -52.05 47.60 2.16
CA GLY A 239 -51.83 49.05 2.13
C GLY A 239 -52.29 49.74 0.85
N ILE A 240 -52.54 48.99 -0.24
CA ILE A 240 -52.96 49.56 -1.53
C ILE A 240 -54.49 49.67 -1.56
N VAL A 241 -54.98 50.87 -1.27
CA VAL A 241 -56.37 51.26 -1.52
C VAL A 241 -56.54 51.47 -3.02
N VAL A 242 -57.30 50.59 -3.69
CA VAL A 242 -57.64 50.75 -5.11
C VAL A 242 -58.65 51.88 -5.23
N VAL A 243 -58.18 53.06 -5.66
CA VAL A 243 -59.01 54.22 -5.94
C VAL A 243 -59.40 54.20 -7.42
N ASP A 244 -60.69 54.35 -7.73
CA ASP A 244 -61.17 54.50 -9.12
C ASP A 244 -60.58 55.77 -9.76
N PHE A 245 -60.54 55.85 -11.10
CA PHE A 245 -60.18 57.06 -11.87
C PHE A 245 -61.00 58.30 -11.44
N ALA A 246 -62.15 58.12 -10.81
CA ALA A 246 -62.96 59.17 -10.20
C ALA A 246 -62.49 59.66 -8.81
N GLY A 247 -61.44 59.07 -8.24
CA GLY A 247 -60.95 59.40 -6.89
C GLY A 247 -61.77 58.79 -5.74
N ASN A 248 -62.69 57.89 -6.04
CA ASN A 248 -63.48 57.18 -5.03
C ASN A 248 -62.76 55.91 -4.55
N VAL A 249 -62.60 55.81 -3.23
CA VAL A 249 -62.11 54.61 -2.55
C VAL A 249 -63.24 53.59 -2.53
N ARG A 250 -63.01 52.39 -3.08
CA ARG A 250 -63.90 51.24 -2.93
C ARG A 250 -63.39 50.29 -1.86
#